data_AF-A0A2V9FLC5-F1
#
_entry.id   AF-A0A2V9FLC5-F1
#
_cell.length_a   1.000
_cell.length_b   1.000
_cell.length_c   1.000
_cell.angle_alpha   90.00
_cell.angle_beta   90.00
_cell.angle_gamma   90.00
#
_symmetry.space_group_name_H-M   'P 1'
#
loop_
_entity.id
_entity.type
_entity.pdbx_description
1 polymer ?
#
loop_
_entity_poly.entity_id
_entity_poly.type
_entity_poly.pdbx_seq_one_letter_code
_entity_poly.pdbx_strand_id
1 'polypeptide(L)'
;MDSPWITFELPDKSREYFARLLHKYRAIPGFLRFASQIQKQPRSTPGIIGYSLRAKLLSRHLDSLCLGRRKNFDGFRRENSAWAS
;
A
#
# COMPACT_ATOMS: atom_id res chain seq x y z
N MET A 1 6.60 -12.96 1.27
CA MET A 1 6.99 -12.23 0.06
C MET A 1 7.28 -10.80 0.47
N ASP A 2 8.54 -10.43 0.41
CA ASP A 2 8.94 -9.04 0.62
C ASP A 2 9.15 -8.44 -0.76
N SER A 3 8.41 -7.37 -1.05
CA SER A 3 8.61 -6.57 -2.24
C SER A 3 9.48 -5.38 -1.84
N PRO A 4 10.64 -5.18 -2.51
CA PRO A 4 11.42 -3.97 -2.32
C PRO A 4 10.60 -2.75 -2.73
N TRP A 5 11.10 -1.57 -2.38
CA TRP A 5 10.48 -0.31 -2.77
C TRP A 5 10.31 -0.22 -4.30
N ILE A 6 9.07 -0.03 -4.75
CA ILE A 6 8.73 0.16 -6.16
C ILE A 6 8.28 1.61 -6.35
N THR A 7 9.02 2.33 -7.20
CA THR A 7 8.70 3.70 -7.62
C THR A 7 7.92 3.66 -8.94
N PHE A 8 6.79 4.36 -9.00
CA PHE A 8 5.97 4.55 -10.20
C PHE A 8 6.18 5.93 -10.82
N GLU A 9 6.30 6.96 -10.00
CA GLU A 9 6.55 8.33 -10.42
C GLU A 9 7.76 8.89 -9.68
N LEU A 10 8.53 9.77 -10.34
CA LEU A 10 9.60 10.50 -9.68
C LEU A 10 9.00 11.55 -8.74
N PRO A 11 9.47 11.65 -7.48
CA PRO A 11 9.00 12.67 -6.56
C PRO A 11 9.48 14.05 -7.03
N ASP A 12 8.53 14.95 -7.21
CA ASP A 12 8.74 16.36 -7.49
C ASP A 12 9.06 17.09 -6.17
N LYS A 13 10.26 17.66 -6.09
CA LYS A 13 10.77 18.32 -4.87
C LYS A 13 9.94 19.53 -4.43
N SER A 14 9.09 20.07 -5.30
CA SER A 14 8.19 21.20 -4.99
C SER A 14 6.90 20.78 -4.28
N ARG A 15 6.66 19.47 -4.13
CA ARG A 15 5.40 18.94 -3.62
C ARG A 15 5.58 18.22 -2.30
N GLU A 16 4.61 18.40 -1.41
CA GLU A 16 4.51 17.62 -0.18
C GLU A 16 3.92 16.24 -0.46
N TYR A 17 4.55 15.24 0.13
CA TYR A 17 4.15 13.85 0.03
C TYR A 17 3.89 13.27 1.40
N PHE A 18 2.87 12.42 1.47
CA PHE A 18 2.50 11.75 2.70
C PHE A 18 2.93 10.30 2.60
N ALA A 19 3.67 9.84 3.60
CA ALA A 19 3.94 8.43 3.78
C ALA A 19 2.89 7.85 4.73
N ARG A 20 2.33 6.68 4.38
CA ARG A 20 1.44 5.98 5.27
C ARG A 20 1.80 4.51 5.35
N LEU A 21 1.91 4.07 6.59
CA LEU A 21 2.18 2.70 6.95
C LEU A 21 0.85 2.03 7.33
N LEU A 22 0.48 1.01 6.57
CA LEU A 22 -0.65 0.15 6.85
C LEU A 22 -0.12 -1.10 7.54
N HIS A 23 -0.36 -1.15 8.84
CA HIS A 23 -0.13 -2.31 9.67
C HIS A 23 -1.48 -2.96 9.98
N LYS A 24 -1.52 -4.28 9.80
CA LYS A 24 -2.56 -5.24 10.20
C LYS A 24 -3.23 -5.89 9.00
N TYR A 25 -2.97 -7.19 8.93
CA TYR A 25 -3.77 -8.14 8.20
C TYR A 25 -3.77 -9.43 8.99
N ARG A 26 -4.81 -9.65 9.80
CA ARG A 26 -4.99 -10.87 10.57
C ARG A 26 -6.22 -11.56 9.98
N ALA A 27 -5.99 -12.77 9.45
CA ALA A 27 -6.98 -13.74 9.00
C ALA A 27 -7.35 -13.77 7.50
N ILE A 28 -7.73 -14.99 7.09
CA ILE A 28 -8.56 -15.41 5.94
C ILE A 28 -7.79 -16.04 4.75
N PRO A 29 -8.27 -17.20 4.20
CA PRO A 29 -7.73 -17.77 2.97
C PRO A 29 -7.98 -16.79 1.83
N GLY A 30 -6.92 -16.16 1.35
CA GLY A 30 -7.04 -14.99 0.47
C GLY A 30 -5.85 -14.03 0.53
N PHE A 31 -4.92 -14.25 1.48
CA PHE A 31 -3.69 -13.48 1.63
C PHE A 31 -2.99 -13.14 0.29
N LEU A 32 -2.85 -14.11 -0.62
CA LEU A 32 -2.23 -13.88 -1.91
C LEU A 32 -3.05 -12.96 -2.83
N ARG A 33 -4.38 -13.09 -2.81
CA ARG A 33 -5.30 -12.20 -3.54
C ARG A 33 -5.19 -10.77 -3.01
N PHE A 34 -5.08 -10.62 -1.69
CA PHE A 34 -4.91 -9.31 -1.05
C PHE A 34 -3.56 -8.67 -1.34
N ALA A 35 -2.48 -9.45 -1.23
CA ALA A 35 -1.16 -8.99 -1.61
C ALA A 35 -1.16 -8.49 -3.07
N SER A 36 -1.82 -9.21 -3.99
CA SER A 36 -1.95 -8.77 -5.38
C SER A 36 -2.80 -7.50 -5.54
N GLN A 37 -3.90 -7.35 -4.79
CA GLN A 37 -4.72 -6.13 -4.84
C GLN A 37 -3.96 -4.91 -4.31
N ILE A 38 -3.23 -5.04 -3.19
CA ILE A 38 -2.39 -3.98 -2.63
C ILE A 38 -1.25 -3.61 -3.58
N GLN A 39 -0.77 -4.54 -4.43
CA GLN A 39 0.22 -4.23 -5.46
C GLN A 39 -0.39 -3.54 -6.70
N LYS A 40 -1.65 -3.85 -7.04
CA LYS A 40 -2.32 -3.29 -8.23
C LYS A 40 -2.92 -1.91 -7.98
N GLN A 41 -3.52 -1.67 -6.82
CA GLN A 41 -4.16 -0.40 -6.49
C GLN A 41 -3.24 0.83 -6.59
N PRO A 42 -1.98 0.79 -6.11
CA PRO A 42 -1.10 1.94 -6.20
C PRO A 42 -0.66 2.22 -7.64
N ARG A 43 -0.64 1.19 -8.50
CA ARG A 43 -0.42 1.32 -9.95
C ARG A 43 -1.55 2.04 -10.66
N SER A 44 -2.78 1.86 -10.18
CA SER A 44 -3.99 2.43 -10.77
C SER A 44 -4.40 3.77 -10.13
N THR A 45 -3.76 4.17 -9.03
CA THR A 45 -4.08 5.41 -8.32
C THR A 45 -3.15 6.53 -8.76
N PRO A 46 -3.64 7.57 -9.48
CA PRO A 46 -2.81 8.68 -9.91
C PRO A 46 -2.18 9.40 -8.71
N GLY A 47 -0.91 9.77 -8.79
CA GLY A 47 -0.21 10.51 -7.73
C GLY A 47 0.23 9.70 -6.52
N ILE A 48 0.30 8.37 -6.64
CA ILE A 48 1.15 7.54 -5.78
C ILE A 48 2.55 7.49 -6.40
N ILE A 49 3.56 7.88 -5.62
CA ILE A 49 4.97 7.86 -6.01
C ILE A 49 5.50 6.44 -5.96
N GLY A 50 5.15 5.70 -4.92
CA GLY A 50 5.70 4.38 -4.71
C GLY A 50 5.12 3.67 -3.50
N TYR A 51 5.48 2.40 -3.39
CA TYR A 51 5.08 1.56 -2.28
C TYR A 51 6.11 0.48 -1.99
N SER A 52 6.09 -0.04 -0.76
CA SER A 52 6.78 -1.25 -0.35
C SER A 52 5.78 -2.16 0.36
N LEU A 53 5.96 -3.47 0.19
CA LEU A 53 5.10 -4.48 0.79
C LEU A 53 5.96 -5.53 1.47
N ARG A 54 5.72 -5.75 2.76
CA ARG A 54 6.33 -6.82 3.53
C ARG A 54 5.24 -7.81 3.93
N ALA A 55 5.27 -9.00 3.34
CA ALA A 55 4.25 -10.02 3.56
C ALA A 55 4.87 -11.28 4.18
N LYS A 56 4.74 -11.44 5.50
CA LYS A 56 5.13 -12.68 6.21
C LYS A 56 3.96 -13.65 6.26
N LEU A 57 3.97 -14.60 5.33
CA LEU A 57 2.91 -15.61 5.18
C LEU A 57 2.77 -16.47 6.46
N LEU A 58 3.89 -16.97 6.99
CA LEU A 58 3.93 -17.85 8.18
C LEU A 58 3.50 -17.11 9.46
N SER A 59 3.90 -15.85 9.60
CA SER A 59 3.54 -15.00 10.75
C SER A 59 2.18 -14.32 10.59
N ARG A 60 1.48 -14.53 9.46
CA ARG A 60 0.22 -13.87 9.11
C ARG A 60 0.31 -12.36 9.32
N HIS A 61 1.38 -11.77 8.79
CA HIS A 61 1.70 -10.37 8.96
C HIS A 61 1.87 -9.73 7.59
N LEU A 62 1.23 -8.60 7.37
CA LEU A 62 1.37 -7.82 6.17
C LEU A 62 1.50 -6.36 6.57
N ASP A 63 2.63 -5.78 6.17
CA ASP A 63 2.91 -4.36 6.28
C ASP A 63 3.01 -3.80 4.87
N SER A 64 2.30 -2.71 4.60
CA SER A 64 2.53 -1.95 3.38
C SER A 64 2.85 -0.50 3.70
N LEU A 65 3.87 0.03 3.06
CA LEU A 65 4.24 1.43 3.11
C LEU A 65 3.89 2.04 1.75
N CYS A 66 3.03 3.05 1.73
CA CYS A 66 2.68 3.78 0.51
C CYS A 66 3.12 5.24 0.64
N LEU A 67 3.57 5.83 -0.46
CA LEU A 67 3.95 7.25 -0.57
C LEU A 67 3.25 7.89 -1.75
N GLY A 68 2.66 9.06 -1.54
CA GLY A 68 1.85 9.73 -2.55
C GLY A 68 1.29 11.08 -2.10
N ARG A 69 0.41 11.65 -2.91
CA ARG A 69 -0.23 12.94 -2.61
C ARG A 69 -1.38 12.77 -1.63
N ARG A 70 -1.50 13.68 -0.65
CA ARG A 70 -2.52 13.63 0.42
C ARG A 70 -3.94 13.40 -0.10
N LYS A 71 -4.36 14.13 -1.15
CA LYS A 71 -5.70 14.04 -1.74
C LYS A 71 -6.03 12.64 -2.28
N ASN A 72 -5.01 11.89 -2.71
CA ASN A 72 -5.16 10.55 -3.29
C ASN A 72 -5.09 9.44 -2.22
N PHE A 73 -4.53 9.75 -1.04
CA PHE A 73 -4.53 8.82 0.09
C PHE A 73 -5.90 8.59 0.72
N ASP A 74 -6.80 9.57 0.68
CA ASP A 74 -8.13 9.43 1.29
C ASP A 74 -9.02 8.42 0.54
N GLY A 75 -8.87 8.35 -0.78
CA GLY A 75 -9.51 7.32 -1.62
C GLY A 75 -8.92 5.93 -1.36
N PHE A 76 -7.59 5.82 -1.42
CA PHE A 76 -6.86 4.60 -1.11
C PHE A 76 -7.15 4.09 0.31
N ARG A 77 -7.33 5.01 1.27
CA ARG A 77 -7.74 4.67 2.63
C ARG A 77 -9.14 4.09 2.66
N ARG A 78 -10.16 4.75 2.10
CA ARG A 78 -11.55 4.28 2.21
C ARG A 78 -11.72 2.87 1.67
N GLU A 79 -11.15 2.59 0.50
CA GLU A 79 -11.16 1.25 -0.09
C GLU A 79 -10.44 0.21 0.75
N ASN A 80 -9.39 0.64 1.48
CA ASN A 80 -8.63 -0.27 2.32
C ASN A 80 -9.06 -0.32 3.80
N SER A 81 -9.98 0.56 4.22
CA SER A 81 -10.48 0.65 5.60
C SER A 81 -11.39 -0.53 5.95
N ALA A 82 -12.11 -1.06 4.95
CA ALA A 82 -12.95 -2.23 5.10
C ALA A 82 -12.18 -3.50 5.51
N TRP A 83 -10.85 -3.52 5.31
CA TRP A 83 -9.98 -4.65 5.67
C TRP A 83 -9.23 -4.45 6.98
N ALA A 84 -9.35 -3.26 7.60
CA ALA A 84 -8.65 -2.90 8.83
C ALA A 84 -9.50 -3.09 10.10
N SER A 85 -10.78 -3.50 9.95
CA SER A 85 -11.71 -3.85 11.04
C SER A 85 -11.56 -5.31 11.46
#